data_AF-A0A9W7D8P4-F1
#
_entry.id   AF-A0A9W7D8P4-F1
#
_cell.length_a   1.000
_cell.length_b   1.000
_cell.length_c   1.000
_cell.angle_alpha   90.00
_cell.angle_beta   90.00
_cell.angle_gamma   90.00
#
_symmetry.space_group_name_H-M   'P 1'
#
loop_
_entity.id
_entity.type
_entity.pdbx_description
1 polymer ?
#
loop_
_entity_poly.entity_id
_entity_poly.type
_entity_poly.pdbx_seq_one_letter_code
_entity_poly.pdbx_strand_id
1 'polypeptide(L)'
;MFHEFCGGGDALVTAFVSRGDEVVSVIPVDLHALGPSHTPLVALAEVQTGASVQGQQQRETCRESEEDDDEIASLAELASVAATPPSLDDLLACIMGVLDRLEDREPWSQVFDPDTLPLPFPRAKRPRLAAAWKAFWTHHARAVWERAFWGPLASLSDQRRHSARKARQASARRKFEALMLRVHEALGAKFFVRLDRQRKPHRGWWYVEPAVDLLLVAQRLGLAACLNYIEAQAFERFPTISGDFGHDIRTNNGKSKSMWSTTHAMEPVLRDICASKGPKKRSQSKSKQ
;
A
#
# COMPACT_ATOMS: atom_id res chain seq x y z
N MET A 1 -8.24 23.32 -17.30
CA MET A 1 -9.65 22.93 -17.46
C MET A 1 -10.34 22.69 -16.11
N PHE A 2 -10.03 21.64 -15.34
CA PHE A 2 -10.72 21.40 -14.04
C PHE A 2 -10.56 22.56 -13.03
N HIS A 3 -9.33 23.03 -12.78
CA HIS A 3 -9.08 24.15 -11.85
C HIS A 3 -9.74 25.47 -12.29
N GLU A 4 -9.81 25.73 -13.60
CA GLU A 4 -10.44 26.94 -14.14
C GLU A 4 -11.96 26.87 -14.02
N PHE A 5 -12.55 25.71 -14.30
CA PHE A 5 -13.96 25.45 -14.09
C PHE A 5 -14.37 25.63 -12.62
N CYS A 6 -13.57 25.13 -11.67
CA CYS A 6 -13.79 25.35 -10.25
C CYS A 6 -13.66 26.82 -9.82
N GLY A 7 -12.89 27.62 -10.56
CA GLY A 7 -12.75 29.07 -10.36
C GLY A 7 -13.83 29.90 -11.07
N GLY A 8 -14.80 29.28 -11.75
CA GLY A 8 -15.88 29.95 -12.48
C GLY A 8 -15.49 30.45 -13.88
N GLY A 9 -14.31 30.09 -14.38
CA GLY A 9 -13.89 30.36 -15.77
C GLY A 9 -14.23 29.19 -16.69
N ASP A 10 -14.60 29.48 -17.93
CA ASP A 10 -15.02 28.48 -18.93
C ASP A 10 -14.26 28.59 -20.26
N ALA A 11 -13.21 29.42 -20.34
CA ALA A 11 -12.50 29.69 -21.58
C ALA A 11 -11.81 28.44 -22.14
N LEU A 12 -11.12 27.65 -21.30
CA LEU A 12 -10.51 26.39 -21.77
C LEU A 12 -11.54 25.30 -22.07
N VAL A 13 -12.70 25.30 -21.41
CA VAL A 13 -13.79 24.35 -21.70
C VAL A 13 -14.41 24.69 -23.06
N THR A 14 -14.70 25.96 -23.31
CA THR A 14 -15.23 26.45 -24.58
C THR A 14 -14.23 26.24 -25.72
N ALA A 15 -12.94 26.49 -25.48
CA ALA A 15 -11.87 26.18 -26.43
C ALA A 15 -11.73 24.67 -26.71
N PHE A 16 -12.07 23.80 -25.76
CA PHE A 16 -12.07 22.36 -25.98
C PHE A 16 -13.29 21.91 -26.79
N VAL A 17 -14.48 22.40 -26.44
CA VAL A 17 -15.73 22.06 -27.18
C VAL A 17 -15.66 22.55 -28.63
N SER A 18 -15.10 23.74 -28.87
CA SER A 18 -14.96 24.31 -30.21
C SER A 18 -13.99 23.55 -31.12
N ARG A 19 -13.15 22.66 -30.58
CA ARG A 19 -12.21 21.83 -31.37
C ARG A 19 -12.84 20.57 -31.97
N GLY A 20 -14.07 20.22 -31.57
CA GLY A 20 -14.81 19.11 -32.16
C GLY A 20 -14.04 17.77 -32.13
N ASP A 21 -13.83 17.17 -33.30
CA ASP A 21 -13.22 15.84 -33.46
C ASP A 21 -11.69 15.85 -33.60
N GLU A 22 -11.02 16.97 -33.28
CA GLU A 22 -9.56 17.01 -33.25
C GLU A 22 -8.99 16.02 -32.22
N VAL A 23 -7.92 15.31 -32.59
CA VAL A 23 -7.24 14.39 -31.68
C VAL A 23 -6.54 15.18 -30.59
N VAL A 24 -7.07 15.11 -29.37
CA VAL A 24 -6.44 15.71 -28.18
C VAL A 24 -5.77 14.63 -27.34
N SER A 25 -4.51 14.85 -27.00
CA SER A 25 -3.81 13.99 -26.05
C SER A 25 -4.25 14.32 -24.63
N VAL A 26 -5.11 13.50 -24.05
CA VAL A 26 -5.55 13.64 -22.65
C VAL A 26 -4.50 13.01 -21.75
N ILE A 27 -3.80 13.82 -20.96
CA ILE A 27 -2.92 13.34 -19.90
C ILE A 27 -3.80 13.17 -18.65
N PRO A 28 -4.04 11.94 -18.16
CA PRO A 28 -4.81 11.74 -16.95
C PRO A 28 -4.07 12.39 -15.77
N VAL A 29 -4.71 13.38 -15.15
CA VAL A 29 -4.25 13.97 -13.89
C VAL A 29 -4.76 13.09 -12.75
N ASP A 30 -3.85 12.66 -11.89
CA ASP A 30 -4.20 11.94 -10.67
C ASP A 30 -4.78 12.93 -9.65
N LEU A 31 -6.05 12.76 -9.29
CA LEU A 31 -6.71 13.59 -8.27
C LEU A 31 -6.07 13.44 -6.89
N HIS A 32 -5.32 12.36 -6.64
CA HIS A 32 -4.56 12.18 -5.41
C HIS A 32 -3.21 12.92 -5.41
N ALA A 33 -2.74 13.41 -6.56
CA ALA A 33 -1.54 14.24 -6.67
C ALA A 33 -1.83 15.75 -6.47
N LEU A 34 -3.10 16.13 -6.47
CA LEU A 34 -3.53 17.47 -6.06
C LEU A 34 -3.72 17.42 -4.54
N GLY A 35 -2.73 17.89 -3.79
CA GLY A 35 -2.77 17.91 -2.33
C GLY A 35 -4.01 18.62 -1.76
N PRO A 36 -4.33 18.42 -0.47
CA PRO A 36 -5.50 19.03 0.16
C PRO A 36 -5.24 20.52 0.42
N SER A 37 -5.48 21.37 -0.56
CA SER A 37 -5.62 22.80 -0.33
C SER A 37 -7.11 23.15 -0.19
N HIS A 38 -7.48 23.53 1.04
CA HIS A 38 -8.71 24.21 1.45
C HIS A 38 -9.94 23.33 1.78
N THR A 39 -10.00 22.87 3.03
CA THR A 39 -11.24 22.95 3.83
C THR A 39 -10.88 23.22 5.29
N PRO A 40 -11.39 24.30 5.92
CA PRO A 40 -11.16 24.54 7.35
C PRO A 40 -12.16 23.69 8.15
N LEU A 41 -11.67 22.66 8.85
CA LEU A 41 -12.49 21.96 9.84
C LEU A 41 -12.39 22.69 11.18
N VAL A 42 -13.44 23.45 11.43
CA VAL A 42 -13.78 24.12 12.68
C VAL A 42 -13.94 23.08 13.80
N ALA A 43 -13.28 23.38 14.92
CA ALA A 43 -13.56 23.08 16.33
C ALA A 43 -14.45 21.88 16.71
N LEU A 44 -13.96 21.06 17.64
CA LEU A 44 -14.47 20.99 19.03
C LEU A 44 -13.72 19.90 19.82
N ALA A 45 -13.02 20.31 20.87
CA ALA A 45 -13.17 19.80 22.25
C ALA A 45 -11.97 20.24 23.11
N GLU A 46 -12.19 21.31 23.87
CA GLU A 46 -11.47 21.63 25.10
C GLU A 46 -11.69 20.54 26.17
N VAL A 47 -11.01 20.72 27.32
CA VAL A 47 -11.19 20.07 28.64
C VAL A 47 -10.13 18.98 28.88
N GLN A 48 -9.25 19.01 29.90
CA GLN A 48 -9.22 19.75 31.16
C GLN A 48 -7.78 19.83 31.71
N THR A 49 -7.48 20.96 32.32
CA THR A 49 -6.39 21.26 33.23
C THR A 49 -6.43 20.34 34.47
N GLY A 50 -5.27 19.90 34.95
CA GLY A 50 -5.14 19.17 36.20
C GLY A 50 -3.70 19.18 36.71
N ALA A 51 -3.29 20.31 37.29
CA ALA A 51 -2.08 20.40 38.09
C ALA A 51 -2.27 19.62 39.40
N SER A 52 -1.25 18.87 39.82
CA SER A 52 -1.06 18.51 41.23
C SER A 52 0.42 18.51 41.56
N VAL A 53 0.77 19.39 42.49
CA VAL A 53 2.08 19.60 43.10
C VAL A 53 2.09 18.89 44.46
N GLN A 54 3.16 18.15 44.77
CA GLN A 54 3.75 17.83 46.10
C GLN A 54 4.63 16.58 45.93
N GLY A 55 5.81 16.39 46.50
CA GLY A 55 6.78 17.13 47.33
C GLY A 55 8.12 16.35 47.14
N GLN A 56 9.27 16.57 47.77
CA GLN A 56 9.70 17.25 48.98
C GLN A 56 11.18 17.62 48.79
N GLN A 57 11.61 18.64 49.53
CA GLN A 57 13.00 19.08 49.67
C GLN A 57 13.86 18.06 50.41
N GLN A 58 15.13 17.91 50.00
CA GLN A 58 16.23 17.73 50.97
C GLN A 58 17.60 18.20 50.42
N ARG A 59 18.02 19.35 50.97
CA ARG A 59 19.37 19.87 51.31
C ARG A 59 20.62 19.19 50.72
N GLU A 60 21.41 19.97 49.97
CA GLU A 60 22.67 20.68 50.36
C GLU A 60 23.94 19.84 50.16
N THR A 61 24.83 20.30 49.28
CA THR A 61 26.26 20.55 49.59
C THR A 61 26.85 21.38 48.45
N CYS A 62 27.35 22.57 48.79
CA CYS A 62 28.10 23.45 47.91
C CYS A 62 29.48 22.89 47.59
N ARG A 63 29.92 22.99 46.34
CA ARG A 63 31.34 23.19 46.00
C ARG A 63 31.44 23.96 44.70
N GLU A 64 32.02 25.16 44.82
CA GLU A 64 32.39 26.05 43.73
C GLU A 64 33.49 25.40 42.87
N SER A 65 33.35 25.48 41.57
CA SER A 65 34.44 25.40 40.60
C SER A 65 34.01 26.20 39.37
N GLU A 66 34.94 27.01 38.90
CA GLU A 66 34.78 28.15 38.02
C GLU A 66 34.47 27.73 36.56
N GLU A 67 33.58 28.50 35.95
CA GLU A 67 33.56 29.01 34.57
C GLU A 67 34.26 28.16 33.49
N ASP A 68 33.44 27.38 32.78
CA ASP A 68 33.57 27.20 31.32
C ASP A 68 32.15 27.38 30.73
N ASP A 69 32.02 28.33 29.80
CA ASP A 69 30.79 28.74 29.12
C ASP A 69 30.31 27.65 28.14
N ASP A 70 29.83 26.52 28.68
CA ASP A 70 28.95 25.63 27.95
C ASP A 70 27.53 26.20 28.04
N GLU A 71 27.05 26.76 26.93
CA GLU A 71 25.66 27.16 26.73
C GLU A 71 24.77 25.92 26.92
N ILE A 72 24.34 25.67 28.17
CA ILE A 72 23.44 24.57 28.53
C ILE A 72 22.09 24.89 27.89
N ALA A 73 21.89 24.42 26.65
CA ALA A 73 20.60 24.40 25.99
C ALA A 73 19.58 23.86 26.99
N SER A 74 18.63 24.71 27.38
CA SER A 74 17.74 24.36 28.49
C SER A 74 17.00 23.06 28.14
N LEU A 75 16.66 22.24 29.15
CA LEU A 75 15.84 21.04 28.91
C LEU A 75 14.54 21.37 28.15
N ALA A 76 14.05 22.62 28.24
CA ALA A 76 12.93 23.14 27.48
C ALA A 76 13.28 23.45 26.00
N GLU A 77 14.50 23.91 25.70
CA GLU A 77 15.00 24.07 24.32
C GLU A 77 15.29 22.72 23.67
N LEU A 78 15.90 21.77 24.40
CA LEU A 78 16.09 20.39 23.92
C LEU A 78 14.75 19.67 23.69
N ALA A 79 13.75 19.91 24.54
CA ALA A 79 12.39 19.45 24.33
C ALA A 79 11.68 20.19 23.18
N SER A 80 12.01 21.46 22.91
CA SER A 80 11.45 22.26 21.82
C SER A 80 11.97 21.81 20.44
N VAL A 81 13.26 21.48 20.34
CA VAL A 81 13.86 20.88 19.12
C VAL A 81 13.32 19.47 18.88
N ALA A 82 13.07 18.68 19.94
CA ALA A 82 12.43 17.37 19.82
C ALA A 82 10.92 17.46 19.50
N ALA A 83 10.28 18.62 19.70
CA ALA A 83 8.86 18.86 19.45
C ALA A 83 8.57 19.41 18.05
N THR A 84 9.60 19.73 17.25
CA THR A 84 9.36 20.16 15.87
C THR A 84 9.09 18.91 15.03
N PRO A 85 7.86 18.72 14.48
CA PRO A 85 7.61 17.59 13.60
C PRO A 85 8.58 17.65 12.41
N PRO A 86 9.12 16.51 11.95
CA PRO A 86 10.06 16.49 10.84
C PRO A 86 9.45 17.20 9.64
N SER A 87 10.28 17.97 8.92
CA SER A 87 9.81 18.61 7.70
C SER A 87 9.31 17.55 6.72
N LEU A 88 8.40 17.95 5.81
CA LEU A 88 7.91 17.01 4.79
C LEU A 88 9.09 16.47 3.96
N ASP A 89 10.06 17.31 3.62
CA ASP A 89 11.23 16.91 2.85
C ASP A 89 12.11 15.89 3.59
N ASP A 90 12.31 16.05 4.90
CA ASP A 90 13.05 15.08 5.72
C ASP A 90 12.32 13.73 5.77
N LEU A 91 11.00 13.75 5.93
CA LEU A 91 10.17 12.55 5.92
C LEU A 91 10.27 11.82 4.57
N LEU A 92 10.17 12.55 3.46
CA LEU A 92 10.30 12.00 2.11
C LEU A 92 11.68 11.37 1.90
N ALA A 93 12.75 12.08 2.28
CA ALA A 93 14.13 11.61 2.16
C ALA A 93 14.38 10.35 3.00
N CYS A 94 13.87 10.30 4.23
CA CYS A 94 14.02 9.14 5.10
C CYS A 94 13.35 7.88 4.53
N ILE A 95 12.10 8.00 4.07
CA ILE A 95 11.35 6.88 3.48
C ILE A 95 12.06 6.38 2.22
N MET A 96 12.44 7.29 1.32
CA MET A 96 13.09 6.93 0.07
C MET A 96 14.46 6.28 0.32
N GLY A 97 15.26 6.81 1.24
CA GLY A 97 16.56 6.25 1.59
C GLY A 97 16.47 4.83 2.15
N VAL A 98 15.45 4.52 2.96
CA VAL A 98 15.25 3.14 3.48
C VAL A 98 14.76 2.21 2.36
N LEU A 99 13.85 2.68 1.49
CA LEU A 99 13.39 1.91 0.34
C LEU A 99 14.51 1.55 -0.63
N ASP A 100 15.44 2.48 -0.90
CA ASP A 100 16.56 2.22 -1.80
C ASP A 100 17.48 1.13 -1.26
N ARG A 101 17.94 1.27 -0.01
CA ARG A 101 18.75 0.24 0.67
C ARG A 101 18.06 -1.12 0.68
N LEU A 102 16.74 -1.12 0.81
CA LEU A 102 15.97 -2.35 0.84
C LEU A 102 15.85 -2.98 -0.54
N GLU A 103 15.57 -2.20 -1.59
CA GLU A 103 15.49 -2.72 -2.96
C GLU A 103 16.83 -3.29 -3.43
N ASP A 104 17.95 -2.72 -3.01
CA ASP A 104 19.30 -3.24 -3.31
C ASP A 104 19.53 -4.67 -2.77
N ARG A 105 18.80 -5.07 -1.74
CA ARG A 105 18.85 -6.42 -1.16
C ARG A 105 17.94 -7.43 -1.86
N GLU A 106 17.19 -6.99 -2.87
CA GLU A 106 16.23 -7.78 -3.63
C GLU A 106 15.30 -8.66 -2.77
N PRO A 107 14.52 -8.10 -1.84
CA PRO A 107 13.66 -8.87 -0.93
C PRO A 107 12.69 -9.78 -1.69
N TRP A 108 12.23 -9.36 -2.87
CA TRP A 108 11.37 -10.19 -3.71
C TRP A 108 12.01 -11.52 -4.14
N SER A 109 13.33 -11.56 -4.36
CA SER A 109 14.05 -12.78 -4.76
C SER A 109 14.05 -13.80 -3.62
N GLN A 110 14.03 -13.33 -2.37
CA GLN A 110 13.98 -14.18 -1.17
C GLN A 110 12.56 -14.62 -0.84
N VAL A 111 11.60 -13.68 -0.86
CA VAL A 111 10.20 -13.93 -0.46
C VAL A 111 9.45 -14.79 -1.50
N PHE A 112 9.82 -14.68 -2.76
CA PHE A 112 9.17 -15.34 -3.88
C PHE A 112 10.12 -16.26 -4.65
N ASP A 113 11.13 -16.81 -3.98
CA ASP A 113 12.08 -17.76 -4.58
C ASP A 113 11.33 -18.90 -5.30
N PRO A 114 11.39 -18.98 -6.64
CA PRO A 114 10.61 -19.93 -7.41
C PRO A 114 10.93 -21.40 -7.14
N ASP A 115 12.09 -21.70 -6.54
CA ASP A 115 12.53 -23.06 -6.24
C ASP A 115 12.05 -23.58 -4.88
N THR A 116 11.85 -22.69 -3.91
CA THR A 116 11.32 -23.02 -2.58
C THR A 116 9.82 -22.75 -2.44
N LEU A 117 9.24 -21.93 -3.32
CA LEU A 117 7.84 -21.54 -3.23
C LEU A 117 6.90 -22.75 -3.48
N PRO A 118 5.99 -23.07 -2.55
CA PRO A 118 5.13 -24.24 -2.68
C PRO A 118 4.14 -24.05 -3.82
N LEU A 119 3.94 -25.09 -4.64
CA LEU A 119 2.92 -25.08 -5.68
C LEU A 119 1.53 -25.37 -5.07
N PRO A 120 0.47 -24.67 -5.52
CA PRO A 120 -0.89 -24.89 -5.03
C PRO A 120 -1.53 -26.17 -5.59
N PHE A 121 -0.79 -26.94 -6.41
CA PHE A 121 -1.19 -28.19 -7.03
C PHE A 121 -0.02 -29.18 -7.08
N PRO A 122 -0.27 -30.50 -7.21
CA PRO A 122 0.78 -31.50 -7.28
C PRO A 122 1.64 -31.36 -8.56
N ARG A 123 2.96 -31.14 -8.41
CA ARG A 123 3.92 -30.96 -9.51
C ARG A 123 3.94 -32.14 -10.49
N ALA A 124 4.00 -33.36 -9.95
CA ALA A 124 4.10 -34.60 -10.74
C ALA A 124 2.97 -34.77 -11.75
N LYS A 125 1.76 -34.30 -11.42
CA LYS A 125 0.60 -34.41 -12.30
C LYS A 125 0.58 -33.34 -13.39
N ARG A 126 1.33 -32.25 -13.23
CA ARG A 126 1.18 -31.01 -14.02
C ARG A 126 2.53 -30.31 -14.26
N PRO A 127 3.53 -30.99 -14.87
CA PRO A 127 4.87 -30.44 -15.01
C PRO A 127 4.91 -29.15 -15.86
N ARG A 128 4.12 -29.08 -16.94
CA ARG A 128 4.02 -27.86 -17.79
C ARG A 128 3.47 -26.66 -17.03
N LEU A 129 2.44 -26.87 -16.20
CA LEU A 129 1.85 -25.81 -15.39
C LEU A 129 2.82 -25.37 -14.30
N ALA A 130 3.55 -26.31 -13.68
CA ALA A 130 4.59 -26.00 -12.71
C ALA A 130 5.73 -25.17 -13.33
N ALA A 131 6.16 -25.48 -14.55
CA ALA A 131 7.18 -24.71 -15.27
C ALA A 131 6.69 -23.28 -15.57
N ALA A 132 5.44 -23.13 -16.03
CA ALA A 132 4.85 -21.80 -16.24
C ALA A 132 4.71 -21.01 -14.92
N TRP A 133 4.42 -21.69 -13.81
CA TRP A 133 4.38 -21.09 -12.47
C TRP A 133 5.75 -20.58 -12.04
N LYS A 134 6.80 -21.41 -12.20
CA LYS A 134 8.19 -21.04 -11.91
C LYS A 134 8.61 -19.82 -12.73
N ALA A 135 8.32 -19.83 -14.03
CA ALA A 135 8.62 -18.72 -14.92
C ALA A 135 7.91 -17.42 -14.49
N PHE A 136 6.65 -17.51 -14.06
CA PHE A 136 5.92 -16.35 -13.56
C PHE A 136 6.64 -15.68 -12.38
N TRP A 137 6.98 -16.44 -11.34
CA TRP A 137 7.65 -15.87 -10.16
C TRP A 137 9.05 -15.37 -10.48
N THR A 138 9.80 -16.10 -11.31
CA THR A 138 11.14 -15.68 -11.77
C THR A 138 11.13 -14.28 -12.39
N HIS A 139 10.11 -13.97 -13.21
CA HIS A 139 10.06 -12.69 -13.94
C HIS A 139 9.23 -11.60 -13.27
N HIS A 140 8.34 -11.96 -12.35
CA HIS A 140 7.32 -11.02 -11.83
C HIS A 140 7.30 -10.89 -10.31
N ALA A 141 8.15 -11.60 -9.56
CA ALA A 141 8.25 -11.48 -8.10
C ALA A 141 8.39 -10.03 -7.63
N ARG A 142 9.32 -9.26 -8.22
CA ARG A 142 9.53 -7.84 -7.90
C ARG A 142 8.26 -7.02 -8.02
N ALA A 143 7.52 -7.19 -9.13
CA ALA A 143 6.28 -6.44 -9.36
C ALA A 143 5.20 -6.74 -8.32
N VAL A 144 5.13 -7.99 -7.85
CA VAL A 144 4.19 -8.42 -6.81
C VAL A 144 4.58 -7.81 -5.47
N TRP A 145 5.86 -7.85 -5.12
CA TRP A 145 6.41 -7.28 -3.89
C TRP A 145 6.23 -5.76 -3.78
N GLU A 146 6.50 -5.03 -4.87
CA GLU A 146 6.45 -3.56 -4.93
C GLU A 146 5.08 -2.98 -4.52
N ARG A 147 4.00 -3.77 -4.56
CA ARG A 147 2.65 -3.31 -4.19
C ARG A 147 2.54 -2.94 -2.70
N ALA A 148 3.29 -3.60 -1.84
CA ALA A 148 3.25 -3.35 -0.40
C ALA A 148 4.15 -2.19 0.06
N PHE A 149 4.89 -1.55 -0.86
CA PHE A 149 5.91 -0.57 -0.49
C PHE A 149 5.97 0.60 -1.49
N TRP A 150 4.87 1.34 -1.69
CA TRP A 150 4.89 2.52 -2.55
C TRP A 150 5.54 3.70 -1.87
N GLY A 151 6.67 4.14 -2.42
CA GLY A 151 7.36 5.34 -1.97
C GLY A 151 6.64 6.62 -2.39
N PRO A 152 6.94 7.74 -1.72
CA PRO A 152 6.42 9.05 -2.06
C PRO A 152 6.84 9.53 -3.46
N LEU A 153 6.12 10.54 -3.96
CA LEU A 153 6.37 11.19 -5.25
C LEU A 153 6.82 12.65 -5.06
N ALA A 154 8.07 12.83 -4.65
CA ALA A 154 8.63 14.16 -4.40
C ALA A 154 9.33 14.74 -5.63
N SER A 155 9.99 13.89 -6.42
CA SER A 155 10.82 14.30 -7.56
C SER A 155 10.36 13.69 -8.89
N LEU A 156 10.87 14.26 -10.00
CA LEU A 156 10.72 13.66 -11.33
C LEU A 156 11.36 12.26 -11.44
N SER A 157 12.39 11.99 -10.63
CA SER A 157 13.00 10.65 -10.56
C SER A 157 12.00 9.66 -9.96
N ASP A 158 11.34 10.06 -8.86
CA ASP A 158 10.34 9.24 -8.17
C ASP A 158 9.13 8.97 -9.06
N GLN A 159 8.68 9.97 -9.82
CA GLN A 159 7.59 9.80 -10.79
C GLN A 159 7.95 8.80 -11.90
N ARG A 160 9.20 8.83 -12.39
CA ARG A 160 9.70 7.84 -13.36
C ARG A 160 9.76 6.44 -12.75
N ARG A 161 10.28 6.31 -11.52
CA ARG A 161 10.31 5.04 -10.77
C ARG A 161 8.91 4.48 -10.56
N HIS A 162 7.97 5.32 -10.13
CA HIS A 162 6.55 4.97 -9.93
C HIS A 162 5.92 4.47 -11.24
N SER A 163 6.16 5.16 -12.35
CA SER A 163 5.66 4.76 -13.67
C SER A 163 6.23 3.41 -14.10
N ALA A 164 7.53 3.18 -13.89
CA ALA A 164 8.16 1.89 -14.17
C ALA A 164 7.58 0.75 -13.32
N ARG A 165 7.30 1.00 -12.03
CA ARG A 165 6.61 0.05 -11.14
C ARG A 165 5.20 -0.29 -11.66
N LYS A 166 4.39 0.71 -12.03
CA LYS A 166 3.06 0.49 -12.64
C LYS A 166 3.14 -0.38 -13.89
N ALA A 167 4.11 -0.11 -14.76
CA ALA A 167 4.31 -0.90 -15.98
C ALA A 167 4.64 -2.37 -15.68
N ARG A 168 5.56 -2.62 -14.72
CA ARG A 168 5.88 -3.98 -14.25
C ARG A 168 4.66 -4.68 -13.67
N GLN A 169 3.89 -4.01 -12.83
CA GLN A 169 2.68 -4.58 -12.22
C GLN A 169 1.59 -4.89 -13.26
N ALA A 170 1.39 -4.01 -14.24
CA ALA A 170 0.46 -4.27 -15.35
C ALA A 170 0.91 -5.46 -16.20
N SER A 171 2.22 -5.62 -16.42
CA SER A 171 2.78 -6.79 -17.09
C SER A 171 2.55 -8.08 -16.28
N ALA A 172 2.88 -8.06 -14.98
CA ALA A 172 2.68 -9.18 -14.06
C ALA A 172 1.21 -9.59 -14.02
N ARG A 173 0.27 -8.64 -13.88
CA ARG A 173 -1.17 -8.91 -13.88
C ARG A 173 -1.59 -9.68 -15.13
N ARG A 174 -1.25 -9.18 -16.32
CA ARG A 174 -1.62 -9.83 -17.60
C ARG A 174 -1.05 -11.24 -17.70
N LYS A 175 0.20 -11.44 -17.27
CA LYS A 175 0.85 -12.77 -17.28
C LYS A 175 0.22 -13.72 -16.27
N PHE A 176 -0.15 -13.22 -15.10
CA PHE A 176 -0.87 -14.01 -14.10
C PHE A 176 -2.27 -14.40 -14.58
N GLU A 177 -3.03 -13.48 -15.18
CA GLU A 177 -4.35 -13.76 -15.77
C GLU A 177 -4.26 -14.87 -16.85
N ALA A 178 -3.27 -14.78 -17.74
CA ALA A 178 -3.02 -15.84 -18.73
C ALA A 178 -2.68 -17.19 -18.09
N LEU A 179 -1.91 -17.18 -16.98
CA LEU A 179 -1.63 -18.37 -16.19
C LEU A 179 -2.90 -18.91 -15.50
N MET A 180 -3.78 -18.03 -15.02
CA MET A 180 -5.04 -18.42 -14.38
C MET A 180 -6.01 -19.09 -15.34
N LEU A 181 -6.04 -18.67 -16.60
CA LEU A 181 -6.81 -19.38 -17.64
C LEU A 181 -6.33 -20.83 -17.79
N ARG A 182 -5.02 -21.05 -17.83
CA ARG A 182 -4.42 -22.41 -17.90
C ARG A 182 -4.68 -23.22 -16.64
N VAL A 183 -4.61 -22.59 -15.47
CA VAL A 183 -5.01 -23.21 -14.20
C VAL A 183 -6.47 -23.64 -14.27
N HIS A 184 -7.35 -22.76 -14.71
CA HIS A 184 -8.79 -23.03 -14.79
C HIS A 184 -9.10 -24.17 -15.76
N GLU A 185 -8.55 -24.13 -16.96
CA GLU A 185 -8.69 -25.22 -17.94
C GLU A 185 -8.25 -26.56 -17.35
N ALA A 186 -7.13 -26.57 -16.63
CA ALA A 186 -6.54 -27.81 -16.18
C ALA A 186 -7.14 -28.31 -14.84
N LEU A 187 -7.54 -27.43 -13.93
CA LEU A 187 -7.95 -27.75 -12.54
C LEU A 187 -9.43 -27.47 -12.26
N GLY A 188 -10.09 -26.71 -13.13
CA GLY A 188 -11.48 -26.27 -12.99
C GLY A 188 -11.70 -25.27 -11.87
N ALA A 189 -12.91 -24.69 -11.85
CA ALA A 189 -13.34 -23.73 -10.83
C ALA A 189 -13.26 -24.24 -9.38
N LYS A 190 -13.45 -25.55 -9.14
CA LYS A 190 -13.34 -26.17 -7.80
C LYS A 190 -12.00 -25.91 -7.12
N PHE A 191 -10.93 -25.76 -7.90
CA PHE A 191 -9.61 -25.43 -7.39
C PHE A 191 -9.55 -24.05 -6.73
N PHE A 192 -10.08 -23.02 -7.40
CA PHE A 192 -10.17 -21.67 -6.87
C PHE A 192 -11.10 -21.59 -5.67
N VAL A 193 -12.23 -22.32 -5.69
CA VAL A 193 -13.13 -22.42 -4.53
C VAL A 193 -12.41 -23.02 -3.32
N ARG A 194 -11.55 -24.02 -3.52
CA ARG A 194 -10.73 -24.58 -2.44
C ARG A 194 -9.74 -23.55 -1.91
N LEU A 195 -9.06 -22.80 -2.77
CA LEU A 195 -8.14 -21.72 -2.34
C LEU A 195 -8.88 -20.62 -1.57
N ASP A 196 -10.06 -20.20 -2.05
CA ASP A 196 -10.88 -19.17 -1.40
C ASP A 196 -11.36 -19.55 0.01
N ARG A 197 -11.47 -20.86 0.28
CA ARG A 197 -11.90 -21.41 1.58
C ARG A 197 -10.74 -21.60 2.56
N GLN A 198 -9.50 -21.45 2.14
CA GLN A 198 -8.37 -21.59 3.07
C GLN A 198 -8.41 -20.50 4.13
N ARG A 199 -8.14 -20.88 5.40
CA ARG A 199 -8.05 -19.93 6.51
C ARG A 199 -6.85 -19.01 6.38
N LYS A 200 -5.72 -19.56 5.91
CA LYS A 200 -4.49 -18.82 5.63
C LYS A 200 -4.27 -18.75 4.12
N PRO A 201 -3.80 -17.62 3.57
CA PRO A 201 -3.46 -17.51 2.16
C PRO A 201 -2.38 -18.53 1.77
N HIS A 202 -2.51 -19.13 0.59
CA HIS A 202 -1.49 -20.04 0.07
C HIS A 202 -0.22 -19.27 -0.31
N ARG A 203 0.93 -19.61 0.29
CA ARG A 203 2.21 -18.88 0.08
C ARG A 203 2.62 -18.77 -1.39
N GLY A 204 2.41 -19.81 -2.19
CA GLY A 204 2.72 -19.79 -3.61
C GLY A 204 1.70 -19.12 -4.52
N TRP A 205 0.69 -18.42 -3.96
CA TRP A 205 -0.39 -17.79 -4.72
C TRP A 205 -0.33 -16.27 -4.66
N TRP A 206 -0.61 -15.61 -5.78
CA TRP A 206 -0.71 -14.15 -5.80
C TRP A 206 -2.13 -13.68 -5.43
N TYR A 207 -2.28 -13.18 -4.21
CA TYR A 207 -3.45 -12.43 -3.78
C TYR A 207 -3.19 -10.93 -4.00
N VAL A 208 -4.17 -10.20 -4.53
CA VAL A 208 -4.04 -8.74 -4.67
C VAL A 208 -4.54 -8.09 -3.39
N GLU A 209 -3.57 -7.60 -2.64
CA GLU A 209 -3.77 -6.71 -1.50
C GLU A 209 -3.78 -5.25 -1.99
N PRO A 210 -4.40 -4.33 -1.21
CA PRO A 210 -4.30 -2.90 -1.45
C PRO A 210 -2.84 -2.47 -1.57
N ALA A 211 -2.60 -1.46 -2.41
CA ALA A 211 -1.30 -0.82 -2.40
C ALA A 211 -1.10 -0.11 -1.05
N VAL A 212 0.11 -0.20 -0.50
CA VAL A 212 0.48 0.53 0.72
C VAL A 212 1.29 1.75 0.34
N ASP A 213 0.72 2.92 0.61
CA ASP A 213 1.36 4.22 0.44
C ASP A 213 2.15 4.56 1.72
N LEU A 214 3.48 4.57 1.62
CA LEU A 214 4.36 4.76 2.77
C LEU A 214 4.36 6.20 3.29
N LEU A 215 4.04 7.19 2.44
CA LEU A 215 3.86 8.57 2.89
C LEU A 215 2.60 8.66 3.76
N LEU A 216 1.51 8.03 3.33
CA LEU A 216 0.28 7.98 4.11
C LEU A 216 0.49 7.23 5.45
N VAL A 217 1.28 6.16 5.45
CA VAL A 217 1.65 5.44 6.68
C VAL A 217 2.41 6.36 7.63
N ALA A 218 3.42 7.07 7.14
CA ALA A 218 4.19 7.99 7.96
C ALA A 218 3.35 9.17 8.49
N GLN A 219 2.44 9.71 7.69
CA GLN A 219 1.55 10.80 8.10
C GLN A 219 0.53 10.40 9.17
N ARG A 220 0.03 9.15 9.12
CA ARG A 220 -1.02 8.68 10.05
C ARG A 220 -0.49 7.99 11.30
N LEU A 221 0.61 7.24 11.18
CA LEU A 221 1.17 6.45 12.28
C LEU A 221 2.53 6.98 12.77
N GLY A 222 3.08 8.00 12.11
CA GLY A 222 4.40 8.55 12.39
C GLY A 222 5.52 7.88 11.58
N LEU A 223 6.61 8.63 11.36
CA LEU A 223 7.77 8.18 10.59
C LEU A 223 8.37 6.89 11.16
N ALA A 224 8.56 6.80 12.48
CA ALA A 224 9.13 5.61 13.12
C ALA A 224 8.32 4.34 12.84
N ALA A 225 6.98 4.42 12.90
CA ALA A 225 6.11 3.29 12.58
C ALA A 225 6.21 2.89 11.09
N CYS A 226 6.32 3.87 10.19
CA CYS A 226 6.53 3.62 8.76
C CYS A 226 7.86 2.92 8.50
N LEU A 227 8.96 3.40 9.08
CA LEU A 227 10.27 2.78 8.90
C LEU A 227 10.31 1.35 9.47
N ASN A 228 9.75 1.14 10.67
CA ASN A 228 9.61 -0.19 11.26
C ASN A 228 8.77 -1.13 10.39
N TYR A 229 7.69 -0.63 9.78
CA TYR A 229 6.89 -1.41 8.82
C TYR A 229 7.74 -1.85 7.62
N ILE A 230 8.48 -0.92 7.01
CA ILE A 230 9.33 -1.23 5.85
C ILE A 230 10.34 -2.32 6.21
N GLU A 231 11.08 -2.15 7.30
CA GLU A 231 12.16 -3.08 7.67
C GLU A 231 11.64 -4.44 8.12
N ALA A 232 10.59 -4.49 8.93
CA ALA A 232 10.05 -5.73 9.46
C ALA A 232 9.24 -6.52 8.42
N GLN A 233 8.58 -5.84 7.47
CA GLN A 233 7.63 -6.50 6.57
C GLN A 233 8.21 -6.77 5.17
N ALA A 234 9.35 -6.20 4.80
CA ALA A 234 9.93 -6.38 3.47
C ALA A 234 10.21 -7.82 3.08
N PHE A 235 10.57 -8.65 4.08
CA PHE A 235 10.89 -10.07 3.90
C PHE A 235 9.72 -10.98 4.25
N GLU A 236 8.54 -10.40 4.49
CA GLU A 236 7.32 -11.15 4.73
C GLU A 236 6.55 -11.41 3.45
N ARG A 237 5.94 -12.59 3.39
CA ARG A 237 5.17 -12.99 2.21
C ARG A 237 3.85 -12.24 2.06
N PHE A 238 3.25 -11.87 3.19
CA PHE A 238 1.99 -11.14 3.30
C PHE A 238 2.19 -9.99 4.30
N PRO A 239 2.80 -8.88 3.89
CA PRO A 239 3.05 -7.73 4.74
C PRO A 239 1.79 -7.23 5.45
N THR A 240 1.89 -6.96 6.75
CA THR A 240 0.78 -6.41 7.54
C THR A 240 1.19 -5.12 8.23
N ILE A 241 0.35 -4.09 8.13
CA ILE A 241 0.52 -2.85 8.88
C ILE A 241 -0.14 -3.04 10.24
N SER A 242 0.58 -2.76 11.32
CA SER A 242 0.02 -2.77 12.67
C SER A 242 -0.79 -1.50 12.92
N GLY A 243 -1.96 -1.65 13.56
CA GLY A 243 -2.86 -0.54 13.88
C GLY A 243 -4.07 -0.46 12.96
N ASP A 244 -5.02 0.43 13.28
CA ASP A 244 -6.27 0.60 12.55
C ASP A 244 -6.03 1.44 11.28
N PHE A 245 -5.21 0.89 10.38
CA PHE A 245 -4.94 1.48 9.08
C PHE A 245 -6.08 1.08 8.15
N GLY A 246 -7.16 1.87 8.15
CA GLY A 246 -8.39 1.60 7.43
C GLY A 246 -8.16 1.07 6.00
N HIS A 247 -8.24 -0.23 5.81
CA HIS A 247 -8.15 -0.89 4.52
C HIS A 247 -9.52 -0.93 3.86
N ASP A 248 -10.14 0.23 3.65
CA ASP A 248 -11.51 0.29 3.12
C ASP A 248 -11.60 0.17 1.60
N ILE A 249 -10.46 -0.02 0.93
CA ILE A 249 -10.44 -0.30 -0.51
C ILE A 249 -10.56 -1.81 -0.72
N ARG A 250 -11.80 -2.29 -0.82
CA ARG A 250 -12.08 -3.63 -1.36
C ARG A 250 -11.65 -3.68 -2.83
N THR A 251 -10.40 -4.05 -3.08
CA THR A 251 -9.83 -4.24 -4.43
C THR A 251 -10.32 -5.52 -5.11
N ASN A 252 -11.24 -6.27 -4.51
CA ASN A 252 -11.71 -7.54 -5.08
C ASN A 252 -13.01 -7.37 -5.88
N ASN A 253 -13.16 -8.23 -6.89
CA ASN A 253 -14.34 -8.31 -7.76
C ASN A 253 -15.64 -8.80 -7.06
N GLY A 254 -15.65 -8.97 -5.74
CA GLY A 254 -16.74 -9.51 -4.94
C GLY A 254 -17.00 -11.02 -5.10
N LYS A 255 -16.31 -11.67 -6.03
CA LYS A 255 -16.59 -13.05 -6.49
C LYS A 255 -15.57 -14.06 -5.98
N SER A 256 -14.27 -13.74 -6.01
CA SER A 256 -13.20 -14.65 -5.58
C SER A 256 -12.04 -13.91 -4.93
N LYS A 257 -11.42 -14.53 -3.92
CA LYS A 257 -10.20 -14.02 -3.26
C LYS A 257 -8.95 -14.43 -4.03
N SER A 258 -8.93 -15.67 -4.54
CA SER A 258 -7.84 -16.26 -5.31
C SER A 258 -7.81 -15.78 -6.76
N MET A 259 -8.96 -15.41 -7.33
CA MET A 259 -9.04 -14.78 -8.65
C MET A 259 -9.63 -13.37 -8.51
N TRP A 260 -8.76 -12.39 -8.30
CA TRP A 260 -9.13 -10.99 -7.97
C TRP A 260 -9.36 -10.08 -9.18
N SER A 261 -8.93 -10.48 -10.38
CA SER A 261 -9.07 -9.65 -11.58
C SER A 261 -10.53 -9.37 -11.92
N THR A 262 -10.76 -8.21 -12.53
CA THR A 262 -12.05 -7.74 -13.08
C THR A 262 -12.03 -7.65 -14.60
N THR A 263 -10.96 -8.08 -15.26
CA THR A 263 -10.86 -8.01 -16.73
C THR A 263 -11.89 -8.94 -17.39
N HIS A 264 -12.42 -8.51 -18.54
CA HIS A 264 -13.41 -9.28 -19.31
C HIS A 264 -12.92 -10.71 -19.63
N ALA A 265 -11.61 -10.87 -19.89
CA ALA A 265 -11.00 -12.17 -20.14
C ALA A 265 -11.16 -13.17 -18.98
N MET A 266 -11.29 -12.70 -17.73
CA MET A 266 -11.48 -13.55 -16.55
C MET A 266 -12.95 -13.82 -16.23
N GLU A 267 -13.90 -13.20 -16.94
CA GLU A 267 -15.32 -13.35 -16.64
C GLU A 267 -15.81 -14.82 -16.67
N PRO A 268 -15.43 -15.66 -17.66
CA PRO A 268 -15.84 -17.07 -17.68
C PRO A 268 -15.35 -17.82 -16.44
N VAL A 269 -14.08 -17.62 -16.06
CA VAL A 269 -13.48 -18.22 -14.87
C VAL A 269 -14.25 -17.82 -13.61
N LEU A 270 -14.57 -16.52 -13.46
CA LEU A 270 -15.30 -16.02 -12.31
C LEU A 270 -16.74 -16.54 -12.25
N ARG A 271 -17.39 -16.69 -13.40
CA ARG A 271 -18.73 -17.28 -13.50
C ARG A 271 -18.74 -18.72 -13.02
N ASP A 272 -17.77 -19.52 -13.47
CA ASP A 272 -17.64 -20.93 -13.09
C ASP A 272 -17.29 -21.09 -11.59
N ILE A 273 -16.46 -20.18 -11.04
CA ILE A 273 -16.19 -20.10 -9.60
C ILE A 273 -17.47 -19.79 -8.82
N CYS A 274 -18.26 -18.81 -9.25
CA CYS A 274 -19.52 -18.46 -8.61
C CYS A 274 -20.53 -19.62 -8.66
N ALA A 275 -20.69 -20.26 -9.82
CA ALA A 275 -21.54 -21.44 -9.96
C ALA A 275 -21.09 -22.58 -9.03
N SER A 276 -19.78 -22.81 -8.93
CA SER A 276 -19.20 -23.84 -8.07
C SER A 276 -19.35 -23.57 -6.57
N LYS A 277 -19.56 -22.32 -6.14
CA LYS A 277 -19.81 -21.97 -4.73
C LYS A 277 -21.24 -22.25 -4.30
N GLY A 278 -22.17 -22.42 -5.24
CA GLY A 278 -23.60 -22.52 -4.98
C GLY A 278 -24.22 -21.18 -4.53
N PRO A 279 -25.55 -21.12 -4.38
CA PRO A 279 -26.23 -19.92 -3.92
C PRO A 279 -25.75 -19.55 -2.51
N LYS A 280 -25.34 -18.30 -2.31
CA LYS A 280 -25.12 -17.75 -0.97
C LYS A 280 -26.47 -17.79 -0.26
N LYS A 281 -26.64 -18.64 0.76
CA LYS A 281 -27.77 -18.52 1.69
C LYS A 281 -27.72 -17.11 2.26
N ARG A 282 -28.66 -16.25 1.87
CA ARG A 282 -28.91 -14.98 2.55
C ARG A 282 -29.16 -15.33 4.02
N SER A 283 -28.21 -15.01 4.88
CA SER A 283 -28.41 -15.05 6.32
C SER A 283 -29.62 -14.16 6.62
N GLN A 284 -30.75 -14.79 6.96
CA GLN A 284 -31.89 -14.09 7.55
C GLN A 284 -31.37 -13.35 8.77
N SER A 285 -31.35 -12.03 8.69
CA SER A 285 -31.23 -11.18 9.87
C SER A 285 -32.37 -11.55 10.80
N LYS A 286 -32.03 -12.15 11.95
CA LYS A 286 -32.98 -12.28 13.05
C LYS A 286 -33.39 -10.88 13.47
N SER A 287 -34.58 -10.47 13.08
CA SER A 287 -35.37 -9.49 13.82
C SER A 287 -35.48 -10.02 15.25
N LYS A 288 -34.82 -9.35 16.19
CA LYS A 288 -35.16 -9.50 17.60
C LYS A 288 -36.32 -8.55 17.87
N GLN A 289 -37.40 -9.17 18.35
CA GLN A 289 -38.56 -8.54 19.01
C GLN A 289 -38.11 -7.76 20.25
#